data_AF-R6D1V0-F1
#
_entry.id   AF-R6D1V0-F1
#
_cell.length_a   1.000
_cell.length_b   1.000
_cell.length_c   1.000
_cell.angle_alpha   90.00
_cell.angle_beta   90.00
_cell.angle_gamma   90.00
#
_symmetry.space_group_name_H-M   'P 1'
#
loop_
_entity.id
_entity.type
_entity.pdbx_description
1 polymer ?
#
loop_
_entity_poly.entity_id
_entity_poly.type
_entity_poly.pdbx_seq_one_letter_code
_entity_poly.pdbx_strand_id
1 'polypeptide(L)'
;MIFKRVLSAFAAAAAVLTFSAGTVFADDAKDEKPVIKFEADGTMLSADNVPAISFDTEKYKDYIHLTRDADKAGIKLAQDKDTYYQGASMKVSASTDGVDGYFNCSGMARDDDNNLLFPDAPETEDTSSVSIIGFELEAKDFGLTCFDGCMVTFAYRLTDADEKALMGKSAWVYPADEDNVRVSDMATQLKVNTTTQNNISQYQKAFVTVGEERSATKIIFDIPTSGAVKGTVFYIDNITIQLPDNIGDKKYIKNLDGYNENAEPREIIEELQVTKKGNTISTESEAEKSSSKTSPLIFVIIGVAVVVVAGAVFFIIKKLRNRFY
;
A
#
# COMPACT_ATOMS: atom_id res chain seq x y z
N MET A 1 17.72 13.03 -40.29
CA MET A 1 17.23 11.66 -40.02
C MET A 1 18.40 10.65 -39.99
N ILE A 2 19.50 10.95 -39.28
CA ILE A 2 20.66 10.04 -39.03
C ILE A 2 21.25 10.38 -37.65
N PHE A 3 20.40 10.52 -36.62
CA PHE A 3 20.83 10.77 -35.23
C PHE A 3 19.82 10.18 -34.23
N LYS A 4 19.29 8.99 -34.54
CA LYS A 4 18.43 8.20 -33.63
C LYS A 4 18.76 6.70 -33.61
N ARG A 5 20.00 6.30 -33.96
CA ARG A 5 20.41 4.88 -33.99
C ARG A 5 21.78 4.56 -33.37
N VAL A 6 22.35 5.42 -32.51
CA VAL A 6 23.71 5.18 -31.96
C VAL A 6 23.76 5.10 -30.42
N LEU A 7 22.65 5.21 -29.69
CA LEU A 7 22.65 5.06 -28.23
C LEU A 7 22.28 3.67 -27.69
N SER A 8 22.10 2.67 -28.57
CA SER A 8 21.72 1.31 -28.20
C SER A 8 22.86 0.28 -28.29
N ALA A 9 24.13 0.71 -28.22
CA ALA A 9 25.27 -0.18 -28.47
C ALA A 9 26.45 -0.05 -27.49
N PHE A 10 26.30 0.66 -26.36
CA PHE A 10 27.35 0.75 -25.32
C PHE A 10 26.80 0.52 -23.92
N ALA A 11 26.42 -0.72 -23.62
CA ALA A 11 26.44 -1.29 -22.27
C ALA A 11 26.51 -2.84 -22.30
N ALA A 12 27.01 -3.41 -23.41
CA ALA A 12 27.31 -4.83 -23.51
C ALA A 12 28.83 -5.00 -23.62
N ALA A 13 29.35 -5.89 -22.79
CA ALA A 13 30.69 -6.48 -22.82
C ALA A 13 31.89 -5.59 -22.41
N ALA A 14 32.33 -5.81 -21.17
CA ALA A 14 33.76 -5.95 -20.86
C ALA A 14 33.98 -7.06 -19.81
N ALA A 15 34.44 -8.22 -20.31
CA ALA A 15 35.22 -9.33 -19.72
C ALA A 15 34.97 -9.77 -18.26
N VAL A 16 34.50 -10.99 -17.92
CA VAL A 16 34.93 -12.38 -18.24
C VAL A 16 36.25 -12.82 -17.57
N LEU A 17 36.13 -13.91 -16.78
CA LEU A 17 37.11 -14.86 -16.21
C LEU A 17 37.68 -14.63 -14.80
N THR A 18 37.05 -15.26 -13.80
CA THR A 18 37.77 -16.17 -12.89
C THR A 18 36.91 -17.40 -12.57
N PHE A 19 37.36 -18.53 -13.15
CA PHE A 19 37.20 -19.94 -12.78
C PHE A 19 35.89 -20.46 -12.17
N SER A 20 35.23 -21.23 -13.02
CA SER A 20 34.37 -22.37 -12.69
C SER A 20 34.97 -23.32 -11.64
N ALA A 21 34.31 -23.41 -10.49
CA ALA A 21 34.14 -24.67 -9.76
C ALA A 21 32.64 -24.80 -9.50
N GLY A 22 31.92 -25.34 -10.49
CA GLY A 22 30.51 -25.64 -10.34
C GLY A 22 30.35 -26.77 -9.33
N THR A 23 29.75 -26.46 -8.18
CA THR A 23 28.79 -27.40 -7.61
C THR A 23 27.54 -27.27 -8.49
N VAL A 24 27.37 -28.25 -9.38
CA VAL A 24 26.10 -28.49 -10.05
C VAL A 24 25.09 -28.78 -8.94
N PHE A 25 24.40 -27.73 -8.47
CA PHE A 25 23.07 -27.93 -7.94
C PHE A 25 22.18 -28.10 -9.16
N ALA A 26 21.43 -29.20 -9.18
CA ALA A 26 20.42 -29.43 -10.18
C ALA A 26 19.56 -28.17 -10.27
N ASP A 27 19.63 -27.52 -11.42
CA ASP A 27 18.66 -26.54 -11.85
C ASP A 27 17.39 -27.38 -12.11
N ASP A 28 16.63 -27.63 -11.05
CA ASP A 28 15.26 -28.06 -11.19
C ASP A 28 14.60 -26.93 -11.96
N ALA A 29 14.41 -27.14 -13.27
CA ALA A 29 13.74 -26.22 -14.16
C ALA A 29 12.38 -25.91 -13.55
N LYS A 30 12.30 -24.80 -12.80
CA LYS A 30 11.04 -24.27 -12.31
C LYS A 30 10.23 -23.95 -13.58
N ASP A 31 9.08 -24.59 -13.72
CA ASP A 31 8.14 -24.28 -14.81
C ASP A 31 7.78 -22.80 -14.69
N GLU A 32 8.43 -21.94 -15.48
CA GLU A 32 8.10 -20.52 -15.54
C GLU A 32 6.66 -20.39 -16.02
N LYS A 33 5.77 -19.99 -15.11
CA LYS A 33 4.36 -19.75 -15.45
C LYS A 33 4.30 -18.70 -16.58
N PRO A 34 3.43 -18.90 -17.60
CA PRO A 34 3.32 -17.94 -18.68
C PRO A 34 2.84 -16.59 -18.13
N VAL A 35 3.48 -15.51 -18.57
CA VAL A 35 3.12 -14.15 -18.15
C VAL A 35 1.72 -13.79 -18.63
N ILE A 36 0.85 -13.41 -17.71
CA ILE A 36 -0.49 -12.91 -18.01
C ILE A 36 -0.38 -11.51 -18.58
N LYS A 37 -0.81 -11.35 -19.82
CA LYS A 37 -0.86 -10.04 -20.47
C LYS A 37 -1.96 -9.18 -19.83
N PHE A 38 -1.61 -7.94 -19.48
CA PHE A 38 -2.56 -6.95 -19.00
C PHE A 38 -3.58 -6.57 -20.07
N GLU A 39 -4.86 -6.76 -19.76
CA GLU A 39 -6.00 -6.31 -20.55
C GLU A 39 -7.10 -5.81 -19.59
N ALA A 40 -7.86 -4.80 -20.05
CA ALA A 40 -8.90 -4.16 -19.26
C ALA A 40 -10.20 -4.03 -20.07
N ASP A 41 -11.33 -4.32 -19.43
CA ASP A 41 -12.66 -4.07 -19.99
C ASP A 41 -12.94 -2.56 -20.00
N GLY A 42 -12.96 -1.97 -21.20
CA GLY A 42 -13.22 -0.55 -21.41
C GLY A 42 -14.55 -0.04 -20.83
N THR A 43 -15.52 -0.93 -20.55
CA THR A 43 -16.80 -0.59 -19.89
C THR A 43 -16.67 -0.40 -18.38
N MET A 44 -15.59 -0.89 -17.77
CA MET A 44 -15.26 -0.76 -16.35
C MET A 44 -14.40 0.49 -16.06
N LEU A 45 -13.97 1.20 -17.09
CA LEU A 45 -13.01 2.31 -16.96
C LEU A 45 -13.68 3.68 -16.92
N SER A 46 -13.06 4.60 -16.19
CA SER A 46 -13.40 6.02 -16.07
C SER A 46 -12.18 6.93 -16.31
N ALA A 47 -12.45 8.16 -16.71
CA ALA A 47 -11.45 9.24 -16.71
C ALA A 47 -11.38 9.95 -15.34
N ASP A 48 -12.43 9.81 -14.53
CA ASP A 48 -12.52 10.47 -13.23
C ASP A 48 -11.75 9.70 -12.18
N ASN A 49 -10.95 10.43 -11.40
CA ASN A 49 -10.22 9.89 -10.25
C ASN A 49 -11.16 9.83 -9.03
N VAL A 50 -12.04 8.84 -9.03
CA VAL A 50 -12.95 8.52 -7.92
C VAL A 50 -12.66 7.12 -7.40
N PRO A 51 -13.01 6.82 -6.14
CA PRO A 51 -12.84 5.47 -5.60
C PRO A 51 -13.58 4.43 -6.42
N ALA A 52 -12.90 3.34 -6.75
CA ALA A 52 -13.55 2.15 -7.30
C ALA A 52 -14.47 1.52 -6.25
N ILE A 53 -14.00 1.45 -5.00
CA ILE A 53 -14.73 0.99 -3.82
C ILE A 53 -14.61 2.05 -2.72
N SER A 54 -15.76 2.54 -2.25
CA SER A 54 -15.92 3.59 -1.25
C SER A 54 -16.58 3.09 0.05
N PHE A 55 -17.05 1.85 0.06
CA PHE A 55 -17.75 1.22 1.18
C PHE A 55 -19.01 1.95 1.67
N ASP A 56 -19.51 2.93 0.93
CA ASP A 56 -20.75 3.67 1.23
C ASP A 56 -22.00 2.77 1.19
N THR A 57 -21.94 1.70 0.41
CA THR A 57 -23.00 0.67 0.33
C THR A 57 -22.42 -0.73 0.47
N GLU A 58 -23.26 -1.68 0.87
CA GLU A 58 -22.91 -3.10 1.01
C GLU A 58 -22.49 -3.80 -0.30
N LYS A 59 -22.58 -3.11 -1.46
CA LYS A 59 -22.11 -3.64 -2.75
C LYS A 59 -20.61 -3.91 -2.79
N TYR A 60 -19.82 -3.36 -1.87
CA TYR A 60 -18.40 -3.69 -1.75
C TYR A 60 -18.16 -5.21 -1.61
N LYS A 61 -19.14 -5.95 -1.09
CA LYS A 61 -19.08 -7.41 -0.93
C LYS A 61 -18.95 -8.18 -2.24
N ASP A 62 -19.27 -7.57 -3.37
CA ASP A 62 -19.09 -8.18 -4.69
C ASP A 62 -17.62 -8.09 -5.17
N TYR A 63 -16.78 -7.29 -4.50
CA TYR A 63 -15.42 -6.94 -4.93
C TYR A 63 -14.33 -7.23 -3.88
N ILE A 64 -14.73 -7.57 -2.65
CA ILE A 64 -13.83 -7.88 -1.55
C ILE A 64 -14.04 -9.34 -1.14
N HIS A 65 -12.97 -10.13 -1.23
CA HIS A 65 -12.97 -11.54 -0.87
C HIS A 65 -12.16 -11.78 0.39
N LEU A 66 -12.51 -12.80 1.15
CA LEU A 66 -11.69 -13.26 2.27
C LEU A 66 -10.54 -14.13 1.72
N THR A 67 -9.35 -13.97 2.28
CA THR A 67 -8.21 -14.85 1.95
C THR A 67 -8.47 -16.27 2.48
N ARG A 68 -7.76 -17.27 1.95
CA ARG A 68 -8.02 -18.69 2.28
C ARG A 68 -7.95 -19.04 3.78
N ASP A 69 -7.15 -18.31 4.57
CA ASP A 69 -6.97 -18.57 6.01
C ASP A 69 -7.71 -17.57 6.90
N ALA A 70 -8.51 -16.66 6.31
CA ALA A 70 -9.27 -15.63 7.01
C ALA A 70 -10.20 -16.23 8.10
N ASP A 71 -10.84 -17.36 7.82
CA ASP A 71 -11.72 -18.05 8.77
C ASP A 71 -10.97 -18.57 10.00
N LYS A 72 -9.70 -18.95 9.87
CA LYS A 72 -8.87 -19.44 10.99
C LYS A 72 -8.61 -18.34 12.02
N ALA A 73 -8.54 -17.09 11.55
CA ALA A 73 -8.40 -15.91 12.39
C ALA A 73 -9.74 -15.21 12.67
N GLY A 74 -10.87 -15.84 12.30
CA GLY A 74 -12.20 -15.26 12.48
C GLY A 74 -12.35 -13.86 11.88
N ILE A 75 -11.74 -13.61 10.72
CA ILE A 75 -11.82 -12.31 10.05
C ILE A 75 -13.26 -11.99 9.71
N LYS A 76 -13.70 -10.78 10.05
CA LYS A 76 -15.04 -10.27 9.75
C LYS A 76 -14.94 -8.89 9.13
N LEU A 77 -15.65 -8.72 8.02
CA LEU A 77 -15.78 -7.46 7.31
C LEU A 77 -17.17 -6.88 7.56
N ALA A 78 -17.24 -5.62 7.95
CA ALA A 78 -18.50 -4.93 8.17
C ALA A 78 -18.39 -3.47 7.76
N GLN A 79 -19.47 -2.91 7.19
CA GLN A 79 -19.60 -1.48 7.03
C GLN A 79 -19.65 -0.79 8.40
N ASP A 80 -18.95 0.33 8.54
CA ASP A 80 -18.93 1.17 9.73
C ASP A 80 -19.28 2.62 9.36
N LYS A 81 -20.27 3.17 10.06
CA LYS A 81 -20.76 4.56 9.90
C LYS A 81 -20.48 5.43 11.11
N ASP A 82 -19.83 4.89 12.13
CA ASP A 82 -19.38 5.64 13.30
C ASP A 82 -17.92 6.04 13.12
N THR A 83 -17.11 5.09 12.66
CA THR A 83 -15.67 5.24 12.41
C THR A 83 -15.38 5.13 10.91
N TYR A 84 -15.55 6.23 10.18
CA TYR A 84 -15.35 6.27 8.73
C TYR A 84 -14.43 7.40 8.27
N TYR A 85 -13.87 7.25 7.07
CA TYR A 85 -13.17 8.32 6.36
C TYR A 85 -14.16 9.18 5.57
N GLN A 86 -14.99 8.59 4.72
CA GLN A 86 -15.96 9.34 3.92
C GLN A 86 -17.27 8.56 3.77
N GLY A 87 -18.35 9.02 4.44
CA GLY A 87 -19.67 8.39 4.38
C GLY A 87 -19.79 7.08 5.19
N ALA A 88 -19.02 6.07 4.83
CA ALA A 88 -18.82 4.82 5.57
C ALA A 88 -17.43 4.24 5.26
N SER A 89 -16.93 3.35 6.11
CA SER A 89 -15.69 2.61 5.81
C SER A 89 -15.87 1.14 6.12
N MET A 90 -15.01 0.29 5.56
CA MET A 90 -15.00 -1.11 5.96
C MET A 90 -14.16 -1.28 7.22
N LYS A 91 -14.81 -1.78 8.26
CA LYS A 91 -14.19 -2.30 9.47
C LYS A 91 -13.81 -3.76 9.28
N VAL A 92 -12.56 -4.06 9.61
CA VAL A 92 -12.01 -5.41 9.63
C VAL A 92 -11.76 -5.80 11.07
N SER A 93 -12.34 -6.92 11.50
CA SER A 93 -12.17 -7.47 12.84
C SER A 93 -11.56 -8.86 12.78
N ALA A 94 -10.80 -9.23 13.79
CA ALA A 94 -10.17 -10.55 13.92
C ALA A 94 -10.50 -11.20 15.28
N SER A 95 -10.44 -12.52 15.31
CA SER A 95 -10.56 -13.40 16.47
C SER A 95 -9.50 -14.51 16.37
N THR A 96 -8.29 -14.24 16.83
CA THR A 96 -7.08 -15.00 16.42
C THR A 96 -6.64 -16.06 17.43
N ASP A 97 -7.60 -16.62 18.17
CA ASP A 97 -7.33 -17.71 19.11
C ASP A 97 -6.80 -18.93 18.34
N GLY A 98 -5.49 -19.21 18.44
CA GLY A 98 -4.86 -20.43 17.90
C GLY A 98 -4.31 -20.34 16.47
N VAL A 99 -4.06 -19.13 15.94
CA VAL A 99 -3.31 -18.94 14.70
C VAL A 99 -1.81 -18.95 14.99
N ASP A 100 -1.06 -19.84 14.34
CA ASP A 100 0.40 -19.95 14.43
C ASP A 100 0.98 -20.26 13.04
N GLY A 101 2.19 -19.77 12.75
CA GLY A 101 2.89 -19.97 11.47
C GLY A 101 3.47 -18.70 10.85
N TYR A 102 4.27 -18.90 9.80
CA TYR A 102 4.82 -17.80 8.99
C TYR A 102 3.71 -17.13 8.17
N PHE A 103 3.96 -15.90 7.73
CA PHE A 103 3.13 -15.11 6.84
C PHE A 103 3.93 -14.71 5.61
N ASN A 104 3.26 -14.30 4.54
CA ASN A 104 3.90 -14.06 3.25
C ASN A 104 4.95 -12.93 3.27
N CYS A 105 4.89 -12.06 4.28
CA CYS A 105 5.87 -11.00 4.53
C CYS A 105 6.82 -11.28 5.71
N SER A 106 6.89 -12.52 6.23
CA SER A 106 7.77 -12.88 7.37
C SER A 106 9.23 -12.51 7.13
N GLY A 107 9.76 -12.80 5.94
CA GLY A 107 11.15 -12.46 5.56
C GLY A 107 11.41 -10.95 5.39
N MET A 108 10.39 -10.11 5.51
CA MET A 108 10.51 -8.64 5.44
C MET A 108 10.25 -7.95 6.77
N ALA A 109 9.62 -8.63 7.73
CA ALA A 109 9.20 -8.03 8.98
C ALA A 109 10.38 -7.83 9.94
N ARG A 110 10.43 -6.63 10.55
CA ARG A 110 11.54 -6.20 11.38
C ARG A 110 11.09 -5.74 12.76
N ASP A 111 11.96 -5.94 13.75
CA ASP A 111 11.81 -5.39 15.10
C ASP A 111 12.14 -3.88 15.13
N ASP A 112 12.03 -3.28 16.32
CA ASP A 112 12.33 -1.86 16.51
C ASP A 112 13.83 -1.52 16.36
N ASP A 113 14.70 -2.53 16.43
CA ASP A 113 16.15 -2.44 16.19
C ASP A 113 16.53 -2.74 14.72
N ASN A 114 15.53 -2.90 13.84
CA ASN A 114 15.65 -3.17 12.40
C ASN A 114 16.21 -4.57 12.04
N ASN A 115 16.23 -5.52 12.98
CA ASN A 115 16.56 -6.92 12.72
C ASN A 115 15.36 -7.66 12.15
N LEU A 116 15.60 -8.71 11.36
CA LEU A 116 14.52 -9.59 10.89
C LEU A 116 13.88 -10.33 12.06
N LEU A 117 12.55 -10.29 12.14
CA LEU A 117 11.79 -11.05 13.13
C LEU A 117 11.82 -12.56 12.84
N PHE A 118 11.88 -12.94 11.56
CA PHE A 118 11.82 -14.32 11.10
C PHE A 118 12.95 -14.59 10.09
N PRO A 119 14.20 -14.78 10.57
CA PRO A 119 15.33 -15.04 9.68
C PRO A 119 15.22 -16.36 8.92
N ASP A 120 14.47 -17.33 9.46
CA ASP A 120 14.27 -18.67 8.89
C ASP A 120 12.91 -18.81 8.18
N ALA A 121 12.29 -17.70 7.78
CA ALA A 121 11.03 -17.72 7.05
C ALA A 121 11.16 -18.50 5.72
N PRO A 122 10.12 -19.27 5.33
CA PRO A 122 10.12 -20.02 4.07
C PRO A 122 10.16 -19.07 2.88
N GLU A 123 10.58 -19.59 1.72
CA GLU A 123 10.52 -18.85 0.46
C GLU A 123 9.07 -18.52 0.11
N THR A 124 8.86 -17.38 -0.55
CA THR A 124 7.51 -16.89 -0.90
C THR A 124 6.72 -17.81 -1.83
N GLU A 125 7.42 -18.70 -2.55
CA GLU A 125 6.83 -19.71 -3.42
C GLU A 125 6.16 -20.85 -2.62
N ASP A 126 6.62 -21.13 -1.40
CA ASP A 126 5.99 -22.12 -0.52
C ASP A 126 4.82 -21.50 0.22
N THR A 127 3.75 -21.20 -0.52
CA THR A 127 2.56 -20.64 0.11
C THR A 127 1.90 -21.63 1.07
N SER A 128 2.16 -22.93 0.96
CA SER A 128 1.53 -23.94 1.81
C SER A 128 1.96 -23.86 3.27
N SER A 129 3.17 -23.35 3.53
CA SER A 129 3.71 -23.16 4.88
C SER A 129 3.44 -21.78 5.47
N VAL A 130 2.81 -20.86 4.71
CA VAL A 130 2.44 -19.52 5.19
C VAL A 130 0.92 -19.37 5.36
N SER A 131 0.54 -18.74 6.46
CA SER A 131 -0.82 -18.28 6.72
C SER A 131 -1.06 -16.97 5.98
N ILE A 132 -2.18 -16.88 5.26
CA ILE A 132 -2.59 -15.66 4.55
C ILE A 132 -3.94 -15.22 5.07
N ILE A 133 -3.96 -14.20 5.92
CA ILE A 133 -5.11 -13.88 6.76
C ILE A 133 -5.54 -12.44 6.49
N GLY A 134 -6.75 -12.26 5.97
CA GLY A 134 -7.30 -10.93 5.75
C GLY A 134 -8.31 -10.95 4.63
N PHE A 135 -8.14 -10.04 3.68
CA PHE A 135 -9.00 -9.92 2.52
C PHE A 135 -8.19 -9.61 1.25
N GLU A 136 -8.80 -9.82 0.09
CA GLU A 136 -8.15 -9.66 -1.21
C GLU A 136 -9.07 -9.00 -2.23
N LEU A 137 -8.42 -8.33 -3.18
CA LEU A 137 -9.02 -7.84 -4.41
C LEU A 137 -8.63 -8.79 -5.54
N GLU A 138 -9.58 -9.22 -6.36
CA GLU A 138 -9.29 -10.02 -7.55
C GLU A 138 -9.42 -9.17 -8.82
N ALA A 139 -8.42 -9.23 -9.70
CA ALA A 139 -8.35 -8.41 -10.91
C ALA A 139 -9.62 -8.51 -11.76
N LYS A 140 -10.18 -9.73 -11.86
CA LYS A 140 -11.36 -10.04 -12.67
C LYS A 140 -12.59 -9.21 -12.27
N ASP A 141 -12.77 -8.90 -10.99
CA ASP A 141 -13.96 -8.17 -10.51
C ASP A 141 -13.94 -6.69 -10.92
N PHE A 142 -12.74 -6.19 -11.24
CA PHE A 142 -12.52 -4.85 -11.77
C PHE A 142 -12.42 -4.85 -13.31
N GLY A 143 -12.71 -5.98 -13.96
CA GLY A 143 -12.59 -6.12 -15.42
C GLY A 143 -11.15 -6.16 -15.92
N LEU A 144 -10.21 -6.59 -15.09
CA LEU A 144 -8.79 -6.70 -15.42
C LEU A 144 -8.37 -8.16 -15.53
N THR A 145 -7.43 -8.48 -16.41
CA THR A 145 -6.78 -9.82 -16.44
C THR A 145 -5.76 -9.97 -15.32
N CYS A 146 -5.04 -8.90 -15.00
CA CYS A 146 -4.10 -8.80 -13.88
C CYS A 146 -3.97 -7.31 -13.46
N PHE A 147 -3.31 -7.05 -12.35
CA PHE A 147 -3.00 -5.71 -11.84
C PHE A 147 -1.66 -5.18 -12.37
N ASP A 148 -0.99 -5.85 -13.30
CA ASP A 148 0.34 -5.45 -13.77
C ASP A 148 0.38 -4.00 -14.26
N GLY A 149 1.32 -3.22 -13.74
CA GLY A 149 1.46 -1.78 -14.01
C GLY A 149 0.43 -0.88 -13.32
N CYS A 150 -0.54 -1.43 -12.58
CA CYS A 150 -1.51 -0.65 -11.82
C CYS A 150 -0.90 -0.06 -10.54
N MET A 151 -1.51 1.03 -10.06
CA MET A 151 -1.33 1.55 -8.71
C MET A 151 -2.65 1.49 -7.97
N VAL A 152 -2.67 0.82 -6.82
CA VAL A 152 -3.84 0.75 -5.94
C VAL A 152 -3.61 1.66 -4.75
N THR A 153 -4.49 2.63 -4.54
CA THR A 153 -4.41 3.59 -3.43
C THR A 153 -5.63 3.44 -2.54
N PHE A 154 -5.50 3.70 -1.24
CA PHE A 154 -6.57 3.56 -0.27
C PHE A 154 -6.31 4.43 0.96
N ALA A 155 -7.39 4.80 1.65
CA ALA A 155 -7.34 5.39 2.98
C ALA A 155 -7.44 4.29 4.03
N TYR A 156 -6.67 4.40 5.12
CA TYR A 156 -6.67 3.39 6.16
C TYR A 156 -6.45 3.94 7.56
N ARG A 157 -6.92 3.21 8.55
CA ARG A 157 -6.70 3.49 9.97
C ARG A 157 -6.52 2.17 10.71
N LEU A 158 -5.51 2.10 11.56
CA LEU A 158 -5.30 1.01 12.52
C LEU A 158 -5.94 1.37 13.86
N THR A 159 -5.97 0.45 14.80
CA THR A 159 -6.51 0.63 16.15
C THR A 159 -5.44 0.37 17.21
N ASP A 160 -5.70 0.79 18.45
CA ASP A 160 -4.81 0.48 19.58
C ASP A 160 -4.72 -1.02 19.89
N ALA A 161 -5.73 -1.81 19.47
CA ALA A 161 -5.68 -3.27 19.62
C ALA A 161 -4.56 -3.87 18.77
N ASP A 162 -4.13 -3.18 17.70
CA ASP A 162 -3.20 -3.68 16.69
C ASP A 162 -1.75 -3.71 17.12
N GLU A 163 -1.36 -2.85 18.08
CA GLU A 163 0.02 -2.79 18.56
C GLU A 163 0.46 -4.11 19.24
N LYS A 164 -0.52 -4.87 19.75
CA LYS A 164 -0.30 -6.18 20.39
C LYS A 164 -0.82 -7.34 19.55
N ALA A 165 -1.71 -7.07 18.61
CA ALA A 165 -2.33 -8.05 17.74
C ALA A 165 -1.45 -8.44 16.57
N LEU A 166 -0.87 -7.44 15.91
CA LEU A 166 -0.25 -7.60 14.63
C LEU A 166 1.22 -7.96 14.79
N MET A 167 1.64 -8.96 14.02
CA MET A 167 3.02 -9.37 13.97
C MET A 167 3.88 -8.24 13.38
N GLY A 168 4.89 -7.80 14.14
CA GLY A 168 5.67 -6.61 13.78
C GLY A 168 4.86 -5.31 13.77
N LYS A 169 3.73 -5.26 14.50
CA LYS A 169 2.83 -4.09 14.62
C LYS A 169 2.34 -3.56 13.26
N SER A 170 2.16 -4.45 12.29
CA SER A 170 1.92 -4.07 10.90
C SER A 170 0.93 -4.98 10.20
N ALA A 171 0.04 -4.40 9.41
CA ALA A 171 -0.60 -5.08 8.30
C ALA A 171 0.24 -4.90 7.03
N TRP A 172 0.03 -5.74 6.02
CA TRP A 172 0.79 -5.72 4.77
C TRP A 172 -0.13 -5.73 3.58
N VAL A 173 0.25 -5.01 2.52
CA VAL A 173 -0.47 -5.03 1.25
C VAL A 173 0.49 -5.34 0.13
N TYR A 174 0.21 -6.37 -0.66
CA TYR A 174 1.12 -6.82 -1.71
C TYR A 174 0.37 -7.46 -2.89
N PRO A 175 0.95 -7.38 -4.11
CA PRO A 175 0.44 -8.12 -5.26
C PRO A 175 0.80 -9.60 -5.17
N ALA A 176 -0.13 -10.46 -5.58
CA ALA A 176 0.04 -11.90 -5.61
C ALA A 176 -0.55 -12.51 -6.89
N ASP A 177 -0.08 -13.71 -7.23
CA ASP A 177 -0.66 -14.52 -8.30
C ASP A 177 -1.92 -15.28 -7.82
N GLU A 178 -2.46 -16.15 -8.68
CA GLU A 178 -3.66 -16.93 -8.39
C GLU A 178 -3.48 -17.93 -7.24
N ASP A 179 -2.25 -18.38 -7.00
CA ASP A 179 -1.87 -19.31 -5.94
C ASP A 179 -1.51 -18.58 -4.63
N ASN A 180 -1.68 -17.25 -4.60
CA ASN A 180 -1.33 -16.35 -3.50
C ASN A 180 0.18 -16.24 -3.24
N VAL A 181 1.02 -16.58 -4.23
CA VAL A 181 2.46 -16.31 -4.19
C VAL A 181 2.66 -14.81 -4.36
N ARG A 182 3.42 -14.17 -3.46
CA ARG A 182 3.74 -12.75 -3.59
C ARG A 182 4.64 -12.55 -4.82
N VAL A 183 4.24 -11.69 -5.75
CA VAL A 183 4.95 -11.46 -7.03
C VAL A 183 5.72 -10.14 -7.09
N SER A 184 5.94 -9.50 -5.93
CA SER A 184 6.69 -8.26 -5.81
C SER A 184 7.47 -8.22 -4.51
N ASP A 185 8.66 -7.64 -4.54
CA ASP A 185 9.43 -7.30 -3.33
C ASP A 185 8.98 -5.98 -2.68
N MET A 186 8.09 -5.23 -3.36
CA MET A 186 7.55 -3.96 -2.89
C MET A 186 6.22 -4.14 -2.17
N ALA A 187 6.23 -4.85 -1.04
CA ALA A 187 5.08 -4.92 -0.14
C ALA A 187 4.94 -3.61 0.65
N THR A 188 3.72 -3.10 0.76
CA THR A 188 3.40 -1.90 1.55
C THR A 188 3.14 -2.30 2.99
N GLN A 189 4.01 -1.86 3.90
CA GLN A 189 3.84 -2.05 5.34
C GLN A 189 2.94 -0.96 5.92
N LEU A 190 1.82 -1.36 6.51
CA LEU A 190 0.92 -0.49 7.26
C LEU A 190 1.27 -0.60 8.74
N LYS A 191 2.29 0.14 9.18
CA LYS A 191 2.79 0.11 10.56
C LYS A 191 2.00 1.07 11.46
N VAL A 192 1.67 0.65 12.67
CA VAL A 192 1.08 1.53 13.69
C VAL A 192 2.01 2.74 13.93
N ASN A 193 1.44 3.94 13.83
CA ASN A 193 2.11 5.19 14.15
C ASN A 193 1.21 6.03 15.05
N THR A 194 1.72 6.42 16.22
CA THR A 194 1.00 7.19 17.24
C THR A 194 1.46 8.64 17.35
N THR A 195 2.40 9.05 16.50
CA THR A 195 3.09 10.35 16.59
C THR A 195 2.59 11.33 15.53
N THR A 196 3.43 11.71 14.56
CA THR A 196 3.14 12.77 13.57
C THR A 196 2.23 12.33 12.42
N GLN A 197 2.09 11.03 12.20
CA GLN A 197 1.15 10.44 11.24
C GLN A 197 0.27 9.45 12.00
N ASN A 198 -0.50 9.96 12.96
CA ASN A 198 -1.27 9.12 13.86
C ASN A 198 -2.36 8.37 13.07
N ASN A 199 -2.09 7.10 12.75
CA ASN A 199 -3.01 6.23 12.02
C ASN A 199 -3.92 5.43 12.96
N ILE A 200 -3.92 5.75 14.25
CA ILE A 200 -4.86 5.22 15.24
C ILE A 200 -6.04 6.16 15.43
N SER A 201 -5.84 7.47 15.37
CA SER A 201 -6.91 8.47 15.56
C SER A 201 -7.45 9.02 14.25
N GLN A 202 -6.72 8.84 13.14
CA GLN A 202 -7.04 9.40 11.83
C GLN A 202 -6.75 8.39 10.73
N TYR A 203 -7.38 8.61 9.57
CA TYR A 203 -7.06 7.87 8.36
C TYR A 203 -5.78 8.43 7.71
N GLN A 204 -4.95 7.54 7.20
CA GLN A 204 -3.77 7.82 6.39
C GLN A 204 -3.98 7.28 4.98
N LYS A 205 -3.28 7.85 4.00
CA LYS A 205 -3.27 7.29 2.63
C LYS A 205 -2.08 6.35 2.47
N ALA A 206 -2.33 5.22 1.85
CA ALA A 206 -1.31 4.28 1.42
C ALA A 206 -1.56 3.84 -0.02
N PHE A 207 -0.55 3.21 -0.61
CA PHE A 207 -0.63 2.69 -1.96
C PHE A 207 0.25 1.45 -2.11
N VAL A 208 -0.06 0.64 -3.10
CA VAL A 208 0.78 -0.45 -3.61
C VAL A 208 0.90 -0.29 -5.12
N THR A 209 2.11 -0.45 -5.64
CA THR A 209 2.40 -0.43 -7.08
C THR A 209 2.73 -1.83 -7.55
N VAL A 210 2.17 -2.22 -8.68
CA VAL A 210 2.44 -3.51 -9.31
C VAL A 210 3.37 -3.29 -10.50
N GLY A 211 4.47 -4.03 -10.53
CA GLY A 211 5.38 -4.00 -11.68
C GLY A 211 4.72 -4.58 -12.94
N GLU A 212 5.31 -4.33 -14.10
CA GLU A 212 4.95 -5.02 -15.34
C GLU A 212 5.45 -6.48 -15.30
N GLU A 213 4.78 -7.36 -16.05
CA GLU A 213 5.15 -8.77 -16.25
C GLU A 213 5.24 -9.57 -14.92
N ARG A 214 4.34 -9.29 -13.99
CA ARG A 214 4.25 -9.95 -12.68
C ARG A 214 3.13 -10.97 -12.61
N SER A 215 2.17 -10.92 -13.53
CA SER A 215 0.97 -11.77 -13.49
C SER A 215 0.22 -11.66 -12.17
N ALA A 216 0.17 -10.45 -11.60
CA ALA A 216 -0.48 -10.21 -10.32
C ALA A 216 -2.01 -10.24 -10.49
N THR A 217 -2.65 -11.37 -10.22
CA THR A 217 -4.12 -11.49 -10.33
C THR A 217 -4.84 -11.02 -9.08
N LYS A 218 -4.11 -10.84 -7.97
CA LYS A 218 -4.66 -10.43 -6.67
C LYS A 218 -3.87 -9.29 -6.04
N ILE A 219 -4.56 -8.47 -5.25
CA ILE A 219 -3.95 -7.61 -4.22
C ILE A 219 -4.42 -8.12 -2.86
N ILE A 220 -3.48 -8.55 -2.03
CA ILE A 220 -3.77 -9.13 -0.72
C ILE A 220 -3.52 -8.09 0.36
N PHE A 221 -4.50 -7.90 1.24
CA PHE A 221 -4.39 -7.15 2.49
C PHE A 221 -4.24 -8.18 3.63
N ASP A 222 -2.99 -8.45 3.98
CA ASP A 222 -2.61 -9.44 4.97
C ASP A 222 -2.51 -8.78 6.35
N ILE A 223 -3.16 -9.41 7.33
CA ILE A 223 -3.33 -8.96 8.71
C ILE A 223 -2.71 -10.05 9.60
N PRO A 224 -1.37 -10.14 9.61
CA PRO A 224 -0.69 -11.20 10.33
C PRO A 224 -0.84 -10.98 11.83
N THR A 225 -1.30 -11.99 12.56
CA THR A 225 -1.55 -11.89 14.00
C THR A 225 -0.59 -12.74 14.81
N SER A 226 0.00 -12.19 15.86
CA SER A 226 0.99 -12.88 16.73
C SER A 226 0.49 -13.12 18.16
N GLY A 227 -0.82 -12.99 18.39
CA GLY A 227 -1.42 -13.18 19.71
C GLY A 227 -2.94 -13.26 19.66
N ALA A 228 -3.57 -13.58 20.80
CA ALA A 228 -5.01 -13.66 20.94
C ALA A 228 -5.64 -12.26 20.89
N VAL A 229 -6.41 -12.00 19.85
CA VAL A 229 -7.03 -10.70 19.58
C VAL A 229 -8.49 -10.94 19.32
N LYS A 230 -9.33 -10.09 19.89
CA LYS A 230 -10.76 -10.11 19.63
C LYS A 230 -11.25 -8.68 19.48
N GLY A 231 -11.52 -8.28 18.26
CA GLY A 231 -12.04 -6.94 17.98
C GLY A 231 -11.61 -6.42 16.62
N THR A 232 -11.84 -5.13 16.42
CA THR A 232 -11.43 -4.41 15.22
C THR A 232 -9.91 -4.29 15.17
N VAL A 233 -9.36 -4.52 13.98
CA VAL A 233 -7.91 -4.43 13.70
C VAL A 233 -7.58 -3.37 12.65
N PHE A 234 -8.54 -2.99 11.83
CA PHE A 234 -8.25 -2.08 10.72
C PHE A 234 -9.53 -1.52 10.14
N TYR A 235 -9.46 -0.28 9.67
CA TYR A 235 -10.46 0.34 8.84
C TYR A 235 -9.83 0.73 7.51
N ILE A 236 -10.59 0.54 6.42
CA ILE A 236 -10.20 0.94 5.07
C ILE A 236 -11.33 1.66 4.37
N ASP A 237 -10.94 2.62 3.55
CA ASP A 237 -11.85 3.39 2.74
C ASP A 237 -11.21 3.77 1.40
N ASN A 238 -12.04 4.13 0.43
CA ASN A 238 -11.68 4.73 -0.85
C ASN A 238 -10.56 4.01 -1.62
N ILE A 239 -10.76 2.72 -1.91
CA ILE A 239 -9.86 1.98 -2.80
C ILE A 239 -10.01 2.53 -4.22
N THR A 240 -8.92 3.06 -4.75
CA THR A 240 -8.82 3.58 -6.13
C THR A 240 -7.77 2.77 -6.89
N ILE A 241 -8.13 2.30 -8.08
CA ILE A 241 -7.23 1.55 -8.96
C ILE A 241 -6.92 2.43 -10.17
N GLN A 242 -5.68 2.90 -10.24
CA GLN A 242 -5.15 3.60 -11.41
C GLN A 242 -4.49 2.57 -12.34
N LEU A 243 -4.86 2.64 -13.61
CA LEU A 243 -4.38 1.76 -14.67
C LEU A 243 -3.01 2.22 -15.20
N PRO A 244 -2.28 1.34 -15.89
CA PRO A 244 -1.02 1.71 -16.53
C PRO A 244 -1.24 2.80 -17.59
N ASP A 245 -0.22 3.64 -17.81
CA ASP A 245 -0.31 4.82 -18.68
C ASP A 245 -0.62 4.51 -20.16
N ASN A 246 -0.48 3.25 -20.58
CA ASN A 246 -0.74 2.79 -21.95
C ASN A 246 -2.22 2.50 -22.25
N ILE A 247 -3.14 2.62 -21.29
CA ILE A 247 -4.59 2.30 -21.44
C ILE A 247 -5.43 3.44 -22.03
N GLY A 248 -4.78 4.50 -22.51
CA GLY A 248 -5.45 5.65 -23.15
C GLY A 248 -5.99 6.64 -22.11
N ASP A 249 -7.11 7.30 -22.45
CA ASP A 249 -7.60 8.45 -21.66
C ASP A 249 -8.35 8.06 -20.38
N LYS A 250 -8.88 6.84 -20.31
CA LYS A 250 -9.58 6.33 -19.12
C LYS A 250 -8.61 5.62 -18.20
N LYS A 251 -8.04 6.36 -17.25
CA LYS A 251 -6.94 5.90 -16.40
C LYS A 251 -7.36 5.23 -15.09
N TYR A 252 -8.65 5.10 -14.80
CA TYR A 252 -9.15 4.60 -13.52
C TYR A 252 -10.22 3.53 -13.71
N ILE A 253 -10.37 2.65 -12.74
CA ILE A 253 -11.60 1.87 -12.59
C ILE A 253 -12.72 2.80 -12.11
N LYS A 254 -13.90 2.74 -12.74
CA LYS A 254 -15.07 3.53 -12.33
C LYS A 254 -15.53 3.13 -10.93
N ASN A 255 -16.32 3.97 -10.25
CA ASN A 255 -16.95 3.56 -9.00
C ASN A 255 -17.93 2.39 -9.23
N LEU A 256 -17.86 1.36 -8.38
CA LEU A 256 -18.63 0.13 -8.52
C LEU A 256 -19.64 -0.06 -7.39
N ASP A 257 -19.42 0.57 -6.24
CA ASP A 257 -20.18 0.30 -5.01
C ASP A 257 -21.10 1.44 -4.55
N GLY A 258 -21.27 2.51 -5.33
CA GLY A 258 -22.23 3.58 -5.05
C GLY A 258 -21.68 4.69 -4.16
N TYR A 259 -20.48 5.17 -4.49
CA TYR A 259 -19.81 6.30 -3.84
C TYR A 259 -20.70 7.53 -3.74
N ASN A 260 -20.75 8.10 -2.54
CA ASN A 260 -21.44 9.34 -2.23
C ASN A 260 -20.47 10.53 -2.33
N GLU A 261 -20.44 11.15 -3.51
CA GLU A 261 -19.63 12.34 -3.79
C GLU A 261 -19.92 13.54 -2.87
N ASN A 262 -21.07 13.56 -2.19
CA ASN A 262 -21.47 14.63 -1.29
C ASN A 262 -21.02 14.40 0.16
N ALA A 263 -20.51 13.21 0.50
CA ALA A 263 -19.92 12.96 1.81
C ALA A 263 -18.56 13.66 1.88
N GLU A 264 -18.33 14.49 2.89
CA GLU A 264 -17.02 15.11 3.09
C GLU A 264 -16.08 14.13 3.81
N PRO A 265 -14.82 13.99 3.33
CA PRO A 265 -13.81 13.24 4.06
C PRO A 265 -13.57 13.87 5.44
N ARG A 266 -13.46 13.04 6.48
CA ARG A 266 -13.08 13.51 7.81
C ARG A 266 -11.65 14.06 7.77
N GLU A 267 -11.44 15.26 8.33
CA GLU A 267 -10.15 15.94 8.32
C GLU A 267 -9.04 15.06 8.92
N ILE A 268 -7.95 14.95 8.18
CA ILE A 268 -6.66 14.43 8.64
C ILE A 268 -6.00 15.59 9.38
N ILE A 269 -5.98 15.58 10.72
CA ILE A 269 -5.26 16.59 11.50
C ILE A 269 -3.76 16.27 11.39
N GLU A 270 -3.11 16.83 10.37
CA GLU A 270 -1.65 16.99 10.28
C GLU A 270 -1.17 18.06 11.28
N GLU A 271 -1.39 17.87 12.57
CA GLU A 271 -0.58 18.61 13.55
C GLU A 271 0.76 17.88 13.68
N LEU A 272 1.75 18.37 12.92
CA LEU A 272 3.15 18.14 13.23
C LEU A 272 3.40 18.60 14.68
N GLN A 273 3.30 17.70 15.65
CA GLN A 273 3.92 17.91 16.94
C GLN A 273 5.43 17.91 16.70
N VAL A 274 5.98 19.10 16.47
CA VAL A 274 7.40 19.35 16.62
C VAL A 274 7.69 19.12 18.10
N THR A 275 8.09 17.90 18.45
CA THR A 275 8.66 17.60 19.77
C THR A 275 9.98 18.37 19.84
N LYS A 276 9.92 19.63 20.30
CA LYS A 276 11.11 20.36 20.75
C LYS A 276 11.66 19.59 21.94
N LYS A 277 12.65 18.73 21.70
CA LYS A 277 13.54 18.26 22.76
C LYS A 277 14.31 19.48 23.29
N GLY A 278 13.94 19.89 24.51
CA GLY A 278 14.77 20.61 25.47
C GLY A 278 15.03 22.09 25.21
N ASN A 279 14.29 22.96 25.89
CA ASN A 279 14.75 23.56 27.16
C ASN A 279 13.65 24.44 27.77
N THR A 280 13.54 24.34 29.08
CA THR A 280 12.61 25.03 29.98
C THR A 280 12.54 26.54 29.70
N ILE A 281 11.34 27.09 29.57
CA ILE A 281 10.86 28.30 30.28
C ILE A 281 9.33 28.22 30.27
N SER A 282 8.79 28.26 31.48
CA SER A 282 7.37 28.37 31.80
C SER A 282 6.76 29.67 31.30
N THR A 283 5.63 29.57 30.61
CA THR A 283 4.63 30.64 30.63
C THR A 283 3.24 30.00 30.59
N GLU A 284 2.51 30.12 31.69
CA GLU A 284 1.07 29.94 31.73
C GLU A 284 0.43 30.92 30.75
N SER A 285 -0.57 30.49 30.00
CA SER A 285 -1.53 31.38 29.33
C SER A 285 -2.84 30.64 29.16
N GLU A 286 -3.87 31.25 29.70
CA GLU A 286 -5.20 30.73 29.95
C GLU A 286 -5.96 30.31 28.68
N ALA A 287 -6.90 29.39 28.89
CA ALA A 287 -7.95 29.09 27.94
C ALA A 287 -8.85 30.32 27.73
N GLU A 288 -8.88 30.86 26.52
CA GLU A 288 -9.98 31.71 26.06
C GLU A 288 -10.58 31.17 24.74
N LYS A 289 -11.89 30.94 24.77
CA LYS A 289 -12.73 30.82 23.58
C LYS A 289 -12.70 32.16 22.83
N SER A 290 -12.48 32.14 21.50
CA SER A 290 -13.50 32.58 20.53
C SER A 290 -12.96 32.85 19.12
N SER A 291 -13.79 32.45 18.15
CA SER A 291 -14.14 33.12 16.90
C SER A 291 -13.14 33.19 15.73
N SER A 292 -13.71 32.82 14.59
CA SER A 292 -13.23 32.97 13.22
C SER A 292 -12.53 34.30 12.93
N LYS A 293 -11.30 34.24 12.43
CA LYS A 293 -10.84 35.02 11.28
C LYS A 293 -9.49 34.50 10.77
N THR A 294 -9.48 34.21 9.48
CA THR A 294 -8.38 33.71 8.65
C THR A 294 -7.12 34.59 8.83
N SER A 295 -6.01 33.99 9.26
CA SER A 295 -4.73 34.71 9.44
C SER A 295 -3.87 34.65 8.16
N PRO A 296 -3.24 35.76 7.72
CA PRO A 296 -2.45 35.83 6.48
C PRO A 296 -1.14 35.02 6.49
N LEU A 297 -0.76 34.39 7.60
CA LEU A 297 0.47 33.57 7.71
C LEU A 297 0.43 32.31 6.82
N ILE A 298 -0.76 31.84 6.46
CA ILE A 298 -0.97 30.60 5.68
C ILE A 298 -0.38 30.72 4.26
N PHE A 299 -0.36 31.92 3.67
CA PHE A 299 0.17 32.13 2.32
C PHE A 299 1.70 32.10 2.24
N VAL A 300 2.40 32.36 3.34
CA VAL A 300 3.88 32.38 3.34
C VAL A 300 4.45 30.95 3.33
N ILE A 301 3.76 29.99 3.96
CA ILE A 301 4.25 28.61 4.10
C ILE A 301 4.06 27.81 2.80
N ILE A 302 2.93 28.00 2.10
CA ILE A 302 2.66 27.36 0.80
C ILE A 302 3.66 27.84 -0.26
N GLY A 303 4.06 29.11 -0.21
CA GLY A 303 5.07 29.66 -1.13
C GLY A 303 6.46 29.02 -0.98
N VAL A 304 6.86 28.65 0.24
CA VAL A 304 8.21 28.10 0.49
C VAL A 304 8.31 26.64 0.02
N ALA A 305 7.26 25.82 0.20
CA ALA A 305 7.27 24.43 -0.23
C ALA A 305 7.35 24.27 -1.77
N VAL A 306 6.62 25.12 -2.51
CA VAL A 306 6.67 25.12 -3.99
C VAL A 306 8.06 25.54 -4.49
N VAL A 307 8.72 26.49 -3.82
CA VAL A 307 10.07 26.95 -4.19
C VAL A 307 11.14 25.89 -3.89
N VAL A 308 11.00 25.11 -2.82
CA VAL A 308 11.96 24.04 -2.49
C VAL A 308 11.86 22.86 -3.45
N VAL A 309 10.64 22.45 -3.84
CA VAL A 309 10.45 21.37 -4.82
C VAL A 309 10.90 21.82 -6.21
N ALA A 310 10.54 23.03 -6.65
CA ALA A 310 11.02 23.58 -7.92
C ALA A 310 12.56 23.76 -7.92
N GLY A 311 13.15 24.17 -6.80
CA GLY A 311 14.59 24.30 -6.61
C GLY A 311 15.32 22.95 -6.68
N ALA A 312 14.79 21.91 -6.04
CA ALA A 312 15.36 20.56 -6.06
C ALA A 312 15.30 19.95 -7.48
N VAL A 313 14.18 20.11 -8.18
CA VAL A 313 14.01 19.66 -9.57
C VAL A 313 14.97 20.41 -10.50
N PHE A 314 15.12 21.73 -10.35
CA PHE A 314 16.06 22.53 -11.13
C PHE A 314 17.52 22.14 -10.86
N PHE A 315 17.88 21.82 -9.62
CA PHE A 315 19.22 21.39 -9.24
C PHE A 315 19.56 20.00 -9.81
N ILE A 316 18.60 19.08 -9.83
CA ILE A 316 18.75 17.75 -10.44
C ILE A 316 18.93 17.87 -11.95
N ILE A 317 18.12 18.69 -12.63
CA ILE A 317 18.23 18.93 -14.08
C ILE A 317 19.58 19.58 -14.43
N LYS A 318 20.05 20.55 -13.64
CA LYS A 318 21.36 21.20 -13.87
C LYS A 318 22.53 20.23 -13.62
N LYS A 319 22.43 19.35 -12.62
CA LYS A 319 23.44 18.31 -12.33
C LYS A 319 23.50 17.24 -13.43
N LEU A 320 22.36 16.90 -14.03
CA LEU A 320 22.30 16.00 -15.18
C LEU A 320 22.88 16.65 -16.46
N ARG A 321 22.65 17.96 -16.68
CA ARG A 321 23.18 18.67 -17.86
C ARG A 321 24.70 18.83 -17.86
N ASN A 322 25.33 19.01 -16.70
CA ASN A 322 26.78 19.14 -16.58
C ASN A 322 27.54 17.80 -16.63
N ARG A 323 26.83 16.66 -16.72
CA ARG A 323 27.43 15.33 -16.90
C ARG A 323 27.51 14.89 -18.36
N PHE A 324 26.87 15.64 -19.26
CA PHE A 324 26.77 15.32 -20.70
C PHE A 324 27.27 16.44 -21.62
N TYR A 325 28.01 17.42 -21.08
CA TYR A 325 28.85 18.37 -21.82
C TYR A 325 30.26 18.37 -21.24
#